data_AF-A0A950M0J0-F1
#
_entry.id   AF-A0A950M0J0-F1
#
_cell.length_a   1.000
_cell.length_b   1.000
_cell.length_c   1.000
_cell.angle_alpha   90.00
_cell.angle_beta   90.00
_cell.angle_gamma   90.00
#
_symmetry.space_group_name_H-M   'P 1'
#
loop_
_entity.id
_entity.type
_entity.pdbx_description
1 polymer ?
#
loop_
_entity_poly.entity_id
_entity_poly.type
_entity_poly.pdbx_seq_one_letter_code
_entity_poly.pdbx_strand_id
1 'polypeptide(L)'
;MGAEKLSISLDSKLAAAVRAAASEQGVSVSTWLADAAQAQVRQRRLREALDVLAAEEGELGPAEIDRLIADARGTSRMIIGAEGAA
;
A
#
# COMPACT_ATOMS: atom_id res chain seq x y z
N MET A 1 -3.76 24.14 8.69
CA MET A 1 -2.76 23.07 8.85
C MET A 1 -1.48 23.54 8.19
N GLY A 2 -0.35 23.58 8.90
CA GLY A 2 0.92 24.03 8.32
C GLY A 2 1.55 22.95 7.46
N ALA A 3 2.07 23.32 6.28
CA ALA A 3 2.90 22.43 5.48
C ALA A 3 4.37 22.74 5.77
N GLU A 4 5.14 21.71 6.13
CA GLU A 4 6.60 21.82 6.25
C GLU A 4 7.25 21.55 4.90
N LYS A 5 8.20 22.39 4.50
CA LYS A 5 8.88 22.26 3.21
C LYS A 5 10.12 21.39 3.36
N LEU A 6 10.16 20.30 2.59
CA LEU A 6 11.35 19.46 2.43
C LEU A 6 12.01 19.75 1.08
N SER A 7 13.33 19.91 1.09
CA SER A 7 14.15 20.01 -0.13
C SER A 7 14.90 18.71 -0.33
N ILE A 8 14.74 18.06 -1.47
CA ILE A 8 15.36 16.78 -1.78
C ILE A 8 16.05 16.84 -3.14
N SER A 9 17.18 16.14 -3.26
CA SER A 9 17.85 15.90 -4.53
C SER A 9 17.61 14.46 -4.95
N LEU A 10 17.22 14.27 -6.21
CA LEU A 10 16.98 12.96 -6.79
C LEU A 10 17.97 12.73 -7.93
N ASP A 11 18.36 11.46 -8.12
CA ASP A 11 19.02 11.07 -9.36
C ASP A 11 18.16 11.48 -10.57
N SER A 12 18.83 11.85 -11.66
CA SER A 12 18.19 12.37 -12.87
C SER A 12 17.15 11.41 -13.46
N LYS A 13 17.41 10.10 -13.46
CA LYS A 13 16.51 9.08 -13.98
C LYS A 13 15.30 8.92 -13.06
N LEU A 14 15.53 8.91 -11.74
CA LEU A 14 14.44 8.86 -10.77
C LEU A 14 13.55 10.12 -10.86
N ALA A 15 14.15 11.30 -10.99
CA ALA A 15 13.42 12.55 -11.14
C ALA A 15 12.53 12.55 -12.39
N ALA A 16 13.02 11.98 -13.51
CA ALA A 16 12.21 11.81 -14.72
C ALA A 16 11.04 10.85 -14.50
N ALA A 17 11.28 9.70 -13.86
CA ALA A 17 10.23 8.73 -13.56
C ALA A 17 9.15 9.29 -12.63
N VAL A 18 9.54 10.04 -11.59
CA VAL A 18 8.59 10.70 -10.67
C VAL A 18 7.75 11.74 -11.41
N ARG A 19 8.34 12.53 -12.31
CA ARG A 19 7.58 13.50 -13.12
C ARG A 19 6.58 12.82 -14.05
N ALA A 20 6.97 11.72 -14.69
CA ALA A 20 6.08 10.95 -15.53
C ALA A 20 4.90 10.38 -14.72
N ALA A 21 5.17 9.73 -13.59
CA ALA A 21 4.13 9.16 -12.72
C ALA A 21 3.17 10.23 -12.17
N ALA A 22 3.68 11.40 -11.76
CA ALA A 22 2.84 12.51 -11.33
C ALA A 22 1.97 13.03 -12.49
N SER A 23 2.53 13.15 -13.69
CA SER A 23 1.80 13.58 -14.90
C SER A 23 0.71 12.58 -15.30
N GLU A 24 0.99 11.28 -15.26
CA GLU A 24 0.02 10.20 -15.56
C GLU A 24 -1.18 10.25 -14.60
N GLN A 25 -0.95 10.65 -13.35
CA GLN A 25 -1.98 10.79 -12.33
C GLN A 25 -2.62 12.19 -12.29
N GLY A 26 -2.18 13.13 -13.13
CA GLY A 26 -2.71 14.49 -13.18
C GLY A 26 -2.44 15.33 -11.93
N VAL A 27 -1.37 15.02 -11.16
CA VAL A 27 -1.02 15.71 -9.91
C VAL A 27 0.36 16.37 -9.98
N SER A 28 0.64 17.28 -9.06
CA SER A 28 1.98 17.86 -8.93
C SER A 28 2.99 16.83 -8.42
N VAL A 29 4.28 17.01 -8.77
CA VAL A 29 5.37 16.14 -8.26
C VAL A 29 5.41 16.11 -6.73
N SER A 30 5.20 17.27 -6.07
CA SER A 30 5.17 17.33 -4.61
C SER A 30 4.00 16.57 -4.01
N THR A 31 2.82 16.63 -4.64
CA THR A 31 1.65 15.84 -4.22
C THR A 31 1.93 14.36 -4.37
N TRP A 32 2.44 13.94 -5.53
CA TRP A 32 2.77 12.55 -5.80
C TRP A 32 3.79 12.00 -4.79
N LEU A 33 4.85 12.75 -4.50
CA LEU A 33 5.86 12.36 -3.51
C LEU A 33 5.29 12.30 -2.09
N ALA A 34 4.41 13.23 -1.71
CA ALA A 34 3.76 13.22 -0.41
C ALA A 34 2.87 11.97 -0.25
N ASP A 35 2.08 11.64 -1.27
CA ASP A 35 1.20 10.46 -1.27
C ASP A 35 2.01 9.16 -1.23
N ALA A 36 3.08 9.07 -2.02
CA ALA A 36 3.99 7.93 -2.01
C ALA A 36 4.67 7.77 -0.63
N ALA A 37 5.12 8.86 -0.01
CA ALA A 37 5.71 8.83 1.32
C ALA A 37 4.68 8.40 2.38
N GLN A 38 3.44 8.89 2.31
CA GLN A 38 2.37 8.49 3.21
C GLN A 38 2.03 7.01 3.06
N ALA A 39 1.95 6.51 1.83
CA ALA A 39 1.72 5.09 1.56
C ALA A 39 2.82 4.23 2.18
N GLN A 40 4.09 4.61 1.98
CA GLN A 40 5.23 3.87 2.50
C GLN A 40 5.28 3.88 4.03
N VAL A 41 5.00 5.02 4.68
CA VAL A 41 4.93 5.12 6.15
C VAL A 41 3.80 4.24 6.69
N ARG A 42 2.62 4.27 6.05
CA ARG A 42 1.49 3.42 6.44
C ARG A 42 1.83 1.94 6.31
N GLN A 43 2.43 1.53 5.20
CA GLN A 43 2.84 0.14 4.96
C GLN A 43 3.88 -0.32 5.98
N ARG A 44 4.85 0.54 6.32
CA ARG A 44 5.84 0.25 7.34
C ARG A 44 5.20 0.02 8.71
N ARG A 45 4.33 0.93 9.15
CA ARG A 45 3.62 0.80 10.43
C ARG A 45 2.73 -0.44 10.48
N LEU A 46 2.06 -0.76 9.38
CA LEU A 46 1.27 -1.98 9.28
C LEU A 46 2.16 -3.22 9.46
N ARG A 47 3.32 -3.26 8.80
CA ARG A 47 4.28 -4.36 8.95
C ARG A 47 4.74 -4.50 10.39
N GLU A 48 5.15 -3.39 11.02
CA GLU A 48 5.57 -3.38 12.43
C GLU A 48 4.46 -3.91 13.36
N ALA A 49 3.20 -3.53 13.13
CA ALA A 49 2.07 -4.05 13.89
C ALA A 49 1.83 -5.55 13.67
N LEU A 50 1.96 -6.03 12.42
CA LEU A 50 1.83 -7.45 12.09
C LEU A 50 2.98 -8.27 12.70
N ASP A 51 4.20 -7.74 12.73
CA ASP A 51 5.35 -8.40 13.33
C ASP A 51 5.16 -8.57 14.84
N VAL A 52 4.61 -7.57 15.54
CA VAL A 52 4.25 -7.67 16.97
C VAL A 52 3.19 -8.75 17.18
N LEU A 53 2.12 -8.73 16.39
CA LEU A 53 1.06 -9.72 16.50
C LEU A 53 1.57 -11.15 16.24
N ALA A 54 2.41 -11.33 15.23
CA ALA A 54 3.00 -12.62 14.91
C ALA A 54 3.90 -13.14 16.03
N ALA A 55 4.61 -12.26 16.74
CA ALA A 55 5.41 -12.62 17.90
C ALA A 55 4.54 -13.05 19.11
N GLU A 56 3.34 -12.49 19.25
CA GLU A 56 2.39 -12.83 20.32
C GLU A 56 1.65 -14.16 20.05
N GLU A 57 1.17 -14.36 18.82
CA GLU A 57 0.37 -15.52 18.43
C GLU A 57 1.23 -16.75 18.08
N GLY A 58 2.47 -16.54 17.63
CA GLY A 58 3.33 -17.59 17.12
C GLY A 58 3.02 -17.98 15.67
N GLU A 59 3.75 -18.98 15.15
CA GLU A 59 3.55 -19.46 13.78
C GLU A 59 2.23 -20.23 13.65
N LEU A 60 1.46 -19.93 12.59
CA LEU A 60 0.26 -20.69 12.25
C LEU A 60 0.64 -22.11 11.83
N GLY A 61 0.03 -23.11 12.47
CA GLY A 61 0.17 -24.50 12.07
C GLY A 61 -0.53 -24.79 10.74
N PRO A 62 -0.12 -25.85 10.00
CA PRO A 62 -0.74 -26.20 8.72
C PRO A 62 -2.28 -26.40 8.80
N ALA A 63 -2.77 -27.01 9.89
CA ALA A 63 -4.20 -27.21 10.09
C ALA A 63 -4.97 -25.90 10.34
N GLU A 64 -4.33 -24.92 10.97
CA GLU A 64 -4.92 -23.60 11.19
C GLU A 64 -4.96 -22.80 9.89
N ILE A 65 -3.91 -22.90 9.08
CA ILE A 65 -3.88 -22.32 7.73
C ILE A 65 -5.00 -22.90 6.88
N ASP A 66 -5.16 -24.24 6.85
CA ASP A 66 -6.22 -24.89 6.08
C ASP A 66 -7.61 -24.44 6.51
N ARG A 67 -7.85 -24.31 7.82
CA ARG A 67 -9.10 -23.79 8.37
C ARG A 67 -9.33 -22.34 7.96
N LEU A 68 -8.33 -21.46 8.11
CA LEU A 68 -8.43 -20.05 7.76
C LEU A 68 -8.71 -19.85 6.26
N ILE A 69 -8.11 -20.67 5.40
CA ILE A 69 -8.40 -20.67 3.95
C ILE A 69 -9.85 -21.08 3.69
N ALA A 70 -10.34 -22.13 4.35
CA ALA A 70 -11.74 -22.56 4.21
C ALA A 70 -12.72 -21.46 4.67
N ASP A 71 -12.45 -20.82 5.81
CA ASP A 71 -13.27 -19.74 6.37
C ASP A 71 -13.24 -18.50 5.46
N ALA A 72 -12.06 -18.11 4.95
CA ALA A 72 -11.90 -16.98 4.04
C ALA A 72 -12.64 -17.22 2.71
N ARG A 73 -12.62 -18.44 2.17
CA ARG A 73 -13.40 -18.79 0.96
C ARG A 73 -14.90 -18.73 1.21
N GLY A 74 -15.36 -19.15 2.38
CA GLY A 74 -16.78 -19.08 2.75
C GLY A 74 -17.30 -17.66 2.95
N THR A 75 -16.42 -16.72 3.32
CA THR A 75 -16.76 -15.31 3.56
C THR A 75 -16.38 -14.37 2.42
N SER A 76 -15.60 -14.84 1.43
CA SER A 76 -15.18 -14.04 0.28
C SER A 76 -16.39 -13.66 -0.57
N ARG A 77 -16.78 -12.38 -0.53
CA ARG A 77 -17.70 -11.80 -1.51
C ARG A 77 -16.88 -11.43 -2.75
N MET A 78 -16.92 -12.28 -3.78
CA MET A 78 -16.49 -11.88 -5.11
C MET A 78 -17.43 -10.80 -5.65
N ILE A 79 -16.95 -9.56 -5.74
CA ILE A 79 -17.60 -8.55 -6.57
C ILE A 79 -17.21 -8.88 -8.01
N ILE A 80 -18.03 -9.69 -8.68
CA ILE A 80 -17.97 -9.82 -10.14
C ILE A 80 -18.50 -8.50 -10.68
N GLY A 81 -17.60 -7.60 -11.07
CA GLY A 81 -17.96 -6.41 -11.82
C GLY A 81 -18.49 -6.82 -13.20
N ALA A 82 -19.80 -6.93 -13.33
CA ALA A 82 -20.49 -6.82 -14.60
C ALA A 82 -20.86 -5.34 -14.80
N GLU A 83 -20.74 -4.87 -16.05
CA GLU A 83 -20.88 -3.50 -16.55
C GLU A 83 -19.61 -2.65 -16.36
N GLY A 84 -18.76 -2.43 -17.36
CA GLY A 84 -19.05 -2.21 -18.77
C GLY A 84 -19.05 -0.70 -19.02
N ALA A 85 -17.95 -0.20 -19.56
CA ALA A 85 -17.83 1.17 -20.00
C ALA A 85 -18.94 1.52 -21.02
N ALA A 86 -19.63 2.62 -20.78
CA ALA A 86 -20.38 3.40 -21.77
C ALA A 86 -20.28 4.88 -21.40
#